data_AF-A0A9P5JVV9-F1
#
_entry.id   AF-A0A9P5JVV9-F1
#
_cell.length_a   1.000
_cell.length_b   1.000
_cell.length_c   1.000
_cell.angle_alpha   90.00
_cell.angle_beta   90.00
_cell.angle_gamma   90.00
#
_symmetry.space_group_name_H-M   'P 1'
#
loop_
_entity.id
_entity.type
_entity.pdbx_description
1 polymer ?
#
loop_
_entity_poly.entity_id
_entity_poly.type
_entity_poly.pdbx_seq_one_letter_code
_entity_poly.pdbx_strand_id
1 'polypeptide(L)'
;MARFSATSTPSTSRSRTLTTKLDSRPGPGSIVDIAGRKLKLSPVIDTLFRWMTERHAIHQRRLAGQPWPWTDDPILRQHNFTNVFRIYDRVTQYVICNVIGKGDQDFHETCFRVILFRCFNRISTWELLSAHFGELTWREFNLAAYENVLYREYRQNNRLYGSSYILPAPELGGTSLDGSKVKANYANHLRLLKVMMESDLPGQLAQLSELSDAWERISLYPGMGLFLSFQLLLDLNMIPMLSFPEDWAICGPGALSCLVKIFGSEVKGVYGEALAWLHQTQDLHFARLGISRQRRPHIGSTHVLSLVDFEHSLCECDIYSRKAHPEIKGRRLHIAARRNFSANRPPPPSAVLPSGWSPVDDGVHARARTKRTAPPPVDPTDPDPAWSLSHIVKQASGPNGEMLYLVRYEGYGPEDDLWLFEADLADAPELLAQWQVFVERIDRCIAACRAA
;
A
#
# COMPACT_ATOMS: atom_id res chain seq x y z
N MET A 1 -25.27 -0.05 19.57
CA MET A 1 -24.21 0.67 20.30
C MET A 1 -23.73 -0.30 21.36
N ALA A 2 -22.73 -1.09 20.97
CA ALA A 2 -22.12 -2.11 21.79
C ALA A 2 -21.37 -1.48 22.99
N ARG A 3 -21.48 -2.10 24.17
CA ARG A 3 -20.84 -1.69 25.43
C ARG A 3 -19.83 -2.77 25.84
N PHE A 4 -18.78 -2.43 26.61
CA PHE A 4 -17.84 -3.41 27.19
C PHE A 4 -17.25 -2.89 28.51
N SER A 5 -17.13 -3.74 29.53
CA SER A 5 -16.57 -3.49 30.87
C SER A 5 -15.09 -3.91 30.95
N ALA A 6 -14.22 -3.11 31.60
CA ALA A 6 -12.77 -3.25 31.45
C ALA A 6 -12.07 -3.85 32.69
N THR A 7 -11.31 -4.92 32.44
CA THR A 7 -10.05 -5.17 33.13
C THR A 7 -8.88 -5.07 32.14
N SER A 8 -8.67 -3.90 31.55
CA SER A 8 -7.36 -3.41 31.10
C SER A 8 -7.49 -1.99 30.57
N THR A 9 -6.90 -1.03 31.29
CA THR A 9 -6.83 0.37 30.88
C THR A 9 -5.77 0.53 29.78
N PRO A 10 -6.02 1.29 28.70
CA PRO A 10 -4.97 1.71 27.79
C PRO A 10 -3.89 2.50 28.54
N SER A 11 -2.66 1.98 28.52
CA SER A 11 -1.49 2.60 29.12
C SER A 11 -1.23 3.97 28.49
N THR A 12 -1.34 5.03 29.30
CA THR A 12 -0.97 6.39 28.92
C THR A 12 0.55 6.51 28.80
N SER A 13 1.10 6.06 27.67
CA SER A 13 2.48 6.34 27.28
C SER A 13 2.61 7.83 26.95
N ARG A 14 3.15 8.58 27.93
CA ARG A 14 3.48 10.00 27.78
C ARG A 14 4.47 10.18 26.63
N SER A 15 4.03 10.89 25.59
CA SER A 15 4.90 11.46 24.56
C SER A 15 5.97 12.32 25.24
N ARG A 16 7.21 11.83 25.22
CA ARG A 16 8.36 12.51 25.78
C ARG A 16 8.99 13.33 24.66
N THR A 17 8.63 14.61 24.62
CA THR A 17 9.21 15.59 23.70
C THR A 17 10.73 15.65 23.90
N LEU A 18 11.49 15.03 22.99
CA LEU A 18 12.94 15.10 22.95
C LEU A 18 13.36 16.44 22.37
N THR A 19 13.51 17.46 23.23
CA THR A 19 14.27 18.67 22.91
C THR A 19 15.76 18.31 22.88
N THR A 20 16.30 18.03 21.69
CA THR A 20 17.75 17.92 21.47
C THR A 20 18.27 19.16 20.74
N LYS A 21 19.38 19.68 21.25
CA LYS A 21 20.06 20.93 20.85
C LYS A 21 20.41 20.94 19.35
N LEU A 22 20.40 22.15 18.79
CA LEU A 22 20.43 22.51 17.36
C LEU A 22 21.72 22.16 16.57
N ASP A 23 22.69 21.44 17.13
CA ASP A 23 24.02 21.26 16.52
C ASP A 23 24.39 19.85 16.04
N SER A 24 23.56 18.83 16.26
CA SER A 24 23.84 17.47 15.74
C SER A 24 22.68 16.95 14.90
N ARG A 25 22.55 17.46 13.66
CA ARG A 25 21.64 16.87 12.67
C ARG A 25 22.14 15.46 12.32
N PRO A 26 21.42 14.37 12.66
CA PRO A 26 21.93 13.00 12.48
C PRO A 26 22.21 12.72 11.00
N GLY A 27 23.43 12.27 10.71
CA GLY A 27 23.90 11.89 9.39
C GLY A 27 24.72 10.60 9.45
N PRO A 28 25.44 10.23 8.38
CA PRO A 28 26.26 9.02 8.36
C PRO A 28 27.22 8.98 9.55
N GLY A 29 27.25 7.86 10.25
CA GLY A 29 28.05 7.65 11.46
C GLY A 29 27.36 8.02 12.78
N SER A 30 26.30 8.84 12.75
CA SER A 30 25.52 9.17 13.96
C SER A 30 24.76 7.95 14.48
N ILE A 31 24.53 7.92 15.80
CA ILE A 31 23.69 6.91 16.46
C ILE A 31 22.36 7.55 16.82
N VAL A 32 21.26 6.92 16.45
CA VAL A 32 19.89 7.34 16.75
C VAL A 32 19.19 6.32 17.63
N ASP A 33 18.21 6.74 18.42
CA ASP A 33 17.38 5.86 19.24
C ASP A 33 16.00 5.71 18.58
N ILE A 34 15.67 4.48 18.17
CA ILE A 34 14.39 4.14 17.54
C ILE A 34 13.83 2.94 18.30
N ALA A 35 12.68 3.12 18.94
CA ALA A 35 12.00 2.10 19.75
C ALA A 35 12.94 1.44 20.79
N GLY A 36 13.78 2.24 21.46
CA GLY A 36 14.72 1.77 22.48
C GLY A 36 15.99 1.13 21.92
N ARG A 37 16.19 1.15 20.60
CA ARG A 37 17.38 0.58 19.93
C ARG A 37 18.31 1.68 19.45
N LYS A 38 19.60 1.55 19.78
CA LYS A 38 20.67 2.42 19.27
C LYS A 38 21.10 1.94 17.88
N LEU A 39 20.75 2.69 16.84
CA LEU A 39 21.01 2.35 15.45
C LEU A 39 22.03 3.32 14.84
N LYS A 40 23.11 2.80 14.25
CA LYS A 40 24.15 3.61 13.60
C LYS A 40 23.79 3.84 12.14
N LEU A 41 23.75 5.10 11.72
CA LEU A 41 23.40 5.48 10.35
C LEU A 41 24.55 5.22 9.38
N SER A 42 24.24 4.61 8.23
CA SER A 42 25.18 4.43 7.12
C SER A 42 25.07 5.57 6.09
N PRO A 43 26.03 5.69 5.14
CA PRO A 43 25.94 6.61 4.00
C PRO A 43 24.71 6.43 3.09
N VAL A 44 23.99 5.31 3.19
CA VAL A 44 22.78 5.04 2.39
C VAL A 44 21.65 6.02 2.74
N ILE A 45 21.63 6.59 3.94
CA ILE A 45 20.63 7.62 4.29
C ILE A 45 20.77 8.86 3.40
N ASP A 46 21.98 9.34 3.14
CA ASP A 46 22.23 10.48 2.24
C ASP A 46 21.80 10.13 0.81
N THR A 47 22.01 8.88 0.44
CA THR A 47 21.67 8.35 -0.88
C THR A 47 20.18 8.34 -1.12
N LEU A 48 19.37 7.95 -0.12
CA LEU A 48 17.92 8.00 -0.20
C LEU A 48 17.42 9.40 -0.56
N PHE A 49 17.82 10.42 0.22
CA PHE A 49 17.35 11.80 0.02
C PHE A 49 17.90 12.44 -1.26
N ARG A 50 19.16 12.16 -1.64
CA ARG A 50 19.72 12.61 -2.93
C ARG A 50 19.04 11.94 -4.11
N TRP A 51 18.77 10.63 -4.02
CA TRP A 51 18.06 9.87 -5.04
C TRP A 51 16.64 10.40 -5.24
N MET A 52 15.88 10.63 -4.16
CA MET A 52 14.52 11.17 -4.26
C MET A 52 14.53 12.54 -4.97
N THR A 53 15.46 13.41 -4.56
CA THR A 53 15.64 14.75 -5.16
C THR A 53 15.93 14.67 -6.66
N GLU A 54 16.94 13.91 -7.07
CA GLU A 54 17.34 13.84 -8.48
C GLU A 54 16.31 13.08 -9.31
N ARG A 55 15.70 12.03 -8.77
CA ARG A 55 14.68 11.26 -9.48
C ARG A 55 13.42 12.08 -9.73
N HIS A 56 13.01 12.91 -8.79
CA HIS A 56 11.91 13.85 -8.99
C HIS A 56 12.29 14.94 -10.03
N ALA A 57 13.52 15.49 -9.97
CA ALA A 57 14.00 16.44 -10.97
C ALA A 57 13.98 15.86 -12.39
N ILE A 58 14.38 14.59 -12.58
CA ILE A 58 14.25 13.90 -13.88
C ILE A 58 12.82 13.89 -14.37
N HIS A 59 11.85 13.60 -13.50
CA HIS A 59 10.43 13.61 -13.87
C HIS A 59 9.98 15.01 -14.32
N GLN A 60 10.34 16.06 -13.57
CA GLN A 60 10.01 17.44 -13.91
C GLN A 60 10.65 17.91 -15.23
N ARG A 61 11.93 17.61 -15.45
CA ARG A 61 12.61 17.92 -16.73
C ARG A 61 11.92 17.23 -17.91
N ARG A 62 11.48 15.97 -17.73
CA ARG A 62 10.72 15.24 -18.75
C ARG A 62 9.35 15.85 -19.01
N LEU A 63 8.61 16.25 -17.98
CA LEU A 63 7.33 16.96 -18.13
C LEU A 63 7.51 18.29 -18.87
N ALA A 64 8.60 19.01 -18.60
CA ALA A 64 8.95 20.25 -19.29
C ALA A 64 9.47 20.05 -20.73
N GLY A 65 9.47 18.82 -21.25
CA GLY A 65 9.91 18.53 -22.62
C GLY A 65 11.41 18.70 -22.85
N GLN A 66 12.22 18.76 -21.80
CA GLN A 66 13.67 18.95 -21.93
C GLN A 66 14.32 17.75 -22.66
N PRO A 67 15.35 18.01 -23.48
CA PRO A 67 16.05 16.95 -24.19
C PRO A 67 16.82 16.05 -23.22
N TRP A 68 17.06 14.81 -23.65
CA TRP A 68 17.98 13.90 -22.98
C TRP A 68 19.44 14.40 -23.14
N PRO A 69 20.34 14.21 -22.15
CA PRO A 69 20.14 13.52 -20.88
C PRO A 69 19.42 14.38 -19.84
N TRP A 70 18.49 13.77 -19.10
CA TRP A 70 17.75 14.45 -18.03
C TRP A 70 18.49 14.49 -16.69
N THR A 71 19.69 13.93 -16.59
CA THR A 71 20.51 13.92 -15.38
C THR A 71 21.95 13.59 -15.73
N ASP A 72 22.89 14.11 -14.94
CA ASP A 72 24.30 13.74 -15.02
C ASP A 72 24.62 12.46 -14.22
N ASP A 73 23.69 12.02 -13.37
CA ASP A 73 23.85 10.80 -12.59
C ASP A 73 24.01 9.56 -13.50
N PRO A 74 25.16 8.86 -13.44
CA PRO A 74 25.42 7.75 -14.34
C PRO A 74 24.58 6.51 -14.03
N ILE A 75 24.12 6.32 -12.79
CA ILE A 75 23.30 5.18 -12.38
C ILE A 75 21.87 5.38 -12.88
N LEU A 76 21.30 6.57 -12.66
CA LEU A 76 19.95 6.93 -13.14
C LEU A 76 19.86 6.99 -14.67
N ARG A 77 20.96 7.30 -15.38
CA ARG A 77 21.02 7.23 -16.85
C ARG A 77 21.02 5.81 -17.41
N GLN A 78 21.48 4.81 -16.64
CA GLN A 78 21.73 3.44 -17.15
C GLN A 78 20.67 2.41 -16.73
N HIS A 79 19.92 2.70 -15.67
CA HIS A 79 18.95 1.77 -15.08
C HIS A 79 17.56 2.42 -14.96
N ASN A 80 16.51 1.59 -14.95
CA ASN A 80 15.15 2.09 -14.75
C ASN A 80 14.88 2.20 -13.26
N PHE A 81 14.28 3.32 -12.87
CA PHE A 81 13.75 3.52 -11.54
C PHE A 81 12.34 4.10 -11.65
N THR A 82 11.47 3.71 -10.74
CA THR A 82 10.14 4.34 -10.59
C THR A 82 10.31 5.81 -10.17
N ASN A 83 9.21 6.57 -10.18
CA ASN A 83 9.23 7.93 -9.64
C ASN A 83 9.20 7.89 -8.11
N VAL A 84 9.49 9.02 -7.47
CA VAL A 84 9.34 9.15 -6.00
C VAL A 84 7.88 8.92 -5.60
N PHE A 85 6.98 9.61 -6.30
CA PHE A 85 5.54 9.46 -6.12
C PHE A 85 5.02 8.40 -7.08
N ARG A 86 4.50 7.30 -6.54
CA ARG A 86 3.97 6.15 -7.31
C ARG A 86 2.88 6.56 -8.31
N ILE A 87 2.11 7.59 -7.98
CA ILE A 87 1.06 8.14 -8.85
C ILE A 87 1.61 8.55 -10.22
N TYR A 88 2.87 8.99 -10.31
CA TYR A 88 3.50 9.41 -11.57
C TYR A 88 4.13 8.28 -12.38
N ASP A 89 4.06 7.04 -11.90
CA ASP A 89 4.51 5.90 -12.69
C ASP A 89 3.59 5.66 -13.87
N ARG A 90 4.19 5.27 -15.00
CA ARG A 90 3.47 5.10 -16.27
C ARG A 90 2.25 4.18 -16.17
N VAL A 91 2.36 3.08 -15.43
CA VAL A 91 1.25 2.13 -15.26
C VAL A 91 0.18 2.74 -14.36
N THR A 92 0.58 3.41 -13.27
CA THR A 92 -0.35 4.10 -12.37
C THR A 92 -1.10 5.22 -13.08
N GLN A 93 -0.41 6.03 -13.90
CA GLN A 93 -1.04 7.04 -14.75
C GLN A 93 -2.05 6.43 -15.73
N TYR A 94 -1.77 5.25 -16.28
CA TYR A 94 -2.74 4.52 -17.09
C TYR A 94 -3.98 4.11 -16.27
N VAL A 95 -3.78 3.62 -15.04
CA VAL A 95 -4.88 3.28 -14.13
C VAL A 95 -5.74 4.51 -13.84
N ILE A 96 -5.14 5.63 -13.46
CA ILE A 96 -5.86 6.89 -13.18
C ILE A 96 -6.69 7.32 -14.40
N CYS A 97 -6.08 7.36 -15.59
CA CYS A 97 -6.71 7.95 -16.77
C CYS A 97 -7.68 7.02 -17.52
N ASN A 98 -7.46 5.70 -17.48
CA ASN A 98 -8.18 4.75 -18.35
C ASN A 98 -8.94 3.65 -17.60
N VAL A 99 -8.58 3.37 -16.34
CA VAL A 99 -9.25 2.36 -15.52
C VAL A 99 -10.24 3.04 -14.56
N ILE A 100 -9.78 4.07 -13.84
CA ILE A 100 -10.59 4.84 -12.91
C ILE A 100 -11.41 5.89 -13.68
N GLY A 101 -10.73 6.79 -14.41
CA GLY A 101 -11.35 7.96 -15.04
C GLY A 101 -12.21 7.69 -16.29
N LYS A 102 -12.57 6.44 -16.59
CA LYS A 102 -13.44 6.05 -17.72
C LYS A 102 -14.49 5.03 -17.28
N GLY A 103 -15.59 4.98 -18.03
CA GLY A 103 -16.73 4.10 -17.77
C GLY A 103 -17.60 4.59 -16.61
N ASP A 104 -18.48 3.71 -16.13
CA ASP A 104 -19.41 3.95 -15.03
C ASP A 104 -18.64 4.34 -13.76
N GLN A 105 -18.98 5.50 -13.20
CA GLN A 105 -18.31 6.06 -12.02
C GLN A 105 -18.97 5.61 -10.72
N ASP A 106 -19.93 4.68 -10.77
CA ASP A 106 -20.34 3.93 -9.59
C ASP A 106 -19.12 3.32 -8.87
N PHE A 107 -19.18 3.31 -7.54
CA PHE A 107 -18.05 2.93 -6.72
C PHE A 107 -17.69 1.45 -6.86
N HIS A 108 -18.68 0.57 -6.91
CA HIS A 108 -18.46 -0.87 -7.12
C HIS A 108 -17.93 -1.15 -8.52
N GLU A 109 -18.47 -0.46 -9.53
CA GLU A 109 -18.00 -0.56 -10.91
C GLU A 109 -16.53 -0.12 -11.06
N THR A 110 -16.16 0.98 -10.41
CA THR A 110 -14.77 1.47 -10.41
C THR A 110 -13.84 0.52 -9.66
N CYS A 111 -14.26 -0.01 -8.51
CA CYS A 111 -13.50 -1.03 -7.78
C CYS A 111 -13.28 -2.30 -8.61
N PHE A 112 -14.32 -2.78 -9.28
CA PHE A 112 -14.24 -3.93 -10.19
C PHE A 112 -13.15 -3.71 -11.25
N ARG A 113 -13.17 -2.56 -11.93
CA ARG A 113 -12.17 -2.21 -12.95
C ARG A 113 -10.76 -2.17 -12.38
N VAL A 114 -10.55 -1.58 -11.21
CA VAL A 114 -9.24 -1.51 -10.56
C VAL A 114 -8.74 -2.90 -10.15
N ILE A 115 -9.57 -3.72 -9.51
CA ILE A 115 -9.22 -5.09 -9.11
C ILE A 115 -8.89 -5.93 -10.35
N LEU A 116 -9.73 -5.86 -11.39
CA LEU A 116 -9.52 -6.55 -12.67
C LEU A 116 -8.18 -6.16 -13.30
N PHE A 117 -7.87 -4.86 -13.36
CA PHE A 117 -6.59 -4.39 -13.87
C PHE A 117 -5.44 -4.95 -13.04
N ARG A 118 -5.53 -4.89 -11.70
CA ARG A 118 -4.49 -5.33 -10.77
C ARG A 118 -4.20 -6.83 -10.83
N CYS A 119 -5.20 -7.67 -11.13
CA CYS A 119 -5.01 -9.10 -11.35
C CYS A 119 -3.97 -9.42 -12.44
N PHE A 120 -3.84 -8.57 -13.46
CA PHE A 120 -2.91 -8.75 -14.58
C PHE A 120 -1.76 -7.75 -14.57
N ASN A 121 -2.00 -6.55 -14.04
CA ASN A 121 -1.08 -5.42 -13.97
C ASN A 121 -0.37 -5.14 -15.33
N ARG A 122 -1.13 -5.25 -16.43
CA ARG A 122 -0.62 -5.09 -17.81
C ARG A 122 -1.63 -4.31 -18.66
N ILE A 123 -1.18 -3.18 -19.20
CA ILE A 123 -1.98 -2.29 -20.06
C ILE A 123 -2.58 -3.04 -21.26
N SER A 124 -1.78 -3.82 -21.99
CA SER A 124 -2.28 -4.52 -23.18
C SER A 124 -3.33 -5.59 -22.86
N THR A 125 -3.31 -6.18 -21.66
CA THR A 125 -4.35 -7.14 -21.23
C THR A 125 -5.65 -6.41 -20.93
N TRP A 126 -5.57 -5.22 -20.33
CA TRP A 126 -6.71 -4.33 -20.16
C TRP A 126 -7.30 -3.88 -21.50
N GLU A 127 -6.45 -3.43 -22.42
CA GLU A 127 -6.87 -2.98 -23.76
C GLU A 127 -7.51 -4.11 -24.57
N LEU A 128 -6.98 -5.34 -24.49
CA LEU A 128 -7.59 -6.53 -25.07
C LEU A 128 -9.03 -6.73 -24.57
N LEU A 129 -9.21 -6.75 -23.24
CA LEU A 129 -10.53 -6.96 -22.65
C LEU A 129 -11.49 -5.84 -23.03
N SER A 130 -11.03 -4.58 -22.97
CA SER A 130 -11.83 -3.40 -23.34
C SER A 130 -12.21 -3.40 -24.82
N ALA A 131 -11.31 -3.83 -25.71
CA ALA A 131 -11.60 -3.94 -27.14
C ALA A 131 -12.63 -5.04 -27.45
N HIS A 132 -12.65 -6.11 -26.65
CA HIS A 132 -13.56 -7.23 -26.85
C HIS A 132 -14.95 -7.00 -26.25
N PHE A 133 -15.01 -6.50 -25.01
CA PHE A 133 -16.26 -6.33 -24.26
C PHE A 133 -16.82 -4.91 -24.31
N GLY A 134 -16.06 -3.94 -24.82
CA GLY A 134 -16.41 -2.53 -24.72
C GLY A 134 -16.14 -2.02 -23.31
N GLU A 135 -17.15 -1.44 -22.67
CA GLU A 135 -17.03 -0.97 -21.30
C GLU A 135 -16.99 -2.14 -20.33
N LEU A 136 -15.96 -2.19 -19.48
CA LEU A 136 -15.78 -3.26 -18.50
C LEU A 136 -16.56 -2.93 -17.23
N THR A 137 -17.72 -3.56 -17.07
CA THR A 137 -18.59 -3.39 -15.89
C THR A 137 -18.72 -4.70 -15.09
N TRP A 138 -18.92 -4.58 -13.79
CA TRP A 138 -19.26 -5.68 -12.90
C TRP A 138 -20.64 -6.24 -13.26
N ARG A 139 -21.62 -5.36 -13.52
CA ARG A 139 -22.98 -5.77 -13.92
C ARG A 139 -23.02 -6.74 -15.10
N GLU A 140 -22.14 -6.55 -16.09
CA GLU A 140 -22.07 -7.38 -17.30
C GLU A 140 -20.96 -8.43 -17.25
N PHE A 141 -20.24 -8.55 -16.12
CA PHE A 141 -19.12 -9.47 -15.99
C PHE A 141 -19.57 -10.93 -16.15
N ASN A 142 -19.03 -11.61 -17.16
CA ASN A 142 -19.22 -13.03 -17.38
C ASN A 142 -17.89 -13.78 -17.28
N LEU A 143 -17.72 -14.57 -16.23
CA LEU A 143 -16.48 -15.30 -15.95
C LEU A 143 -16.02 -16.15 -17.15
N ALA A 144 -16.91 -16.96 -17.73
CA ALA A 144 -16.58 -17.86 -18.82
C ALA A 144 -16.16 -17.10 -20.10
N ALA A 145 -16.82 -15.97 -20.40
CA ALA A 145 -16.47 -15.14 -21.54
C ALA A 145 -15.06 -14.53 -21.39
N TYR A 146 -14.75 -13.98 -20.21
CA TYR A 146 -13.44 -13.40 -19.92
C TYR A 146 -12.34 -14.48 -19.97
N GLU A 147 -12.59 -15.66 -19.42
CA GLU A 147 -11.67 -16.80 -19.51
C GLU A 147 -11.39 -17.20 -20.95
N ASN A 148 -12.41 -17.20 -21.81
CA ASN A 148 -12.25 -17.54 -23.21
C ASN A 148 -11.34 -16.56 -23.95
N VAL A 149 -11.51 -15.25 -23.73
CA VAL A 149 -10.67 -14.21 -24.33
C VAL A 149 -9.22 -14.36 -23.87
N LEU A 150 -8.99 -14.48 -22.57
CA LEU A 150 -7.64 -14.62 -22.01
C LEU A 150 -6.97 -15.94 -22.41
N TYR A 151 -7.74 -17.02 -22.51
CA TYR A 151 -7.26 -18.31 -22.98
C TYR A 151 -6.76 -18.22 -24.43
N ARG A 152 -7.48 -17.55 -25.33
CA ARG A 152 -7.06 -17.38 -26.73
C ARG A 152 -5.71 -16.66 -26.83
N GLU A 153 -5.52 -15.59 -26.06
CA GLU A 153 -4.24 -14.87 -25.99
C GLU A 153 -3.12 -15.73 -25.38
N TYR A 154 -3.43 -16.43 -24.29
CA TYR A 154 -2.49 -17.35 -23.66
C TYR A 154 -2.01 -18.44 -24.65
N ARG A 155 -2.92 -19.02 -25.45
CA ARG A 155 -2.61 -20.03 -26.47
C ARG A 155 -1.72 -19.51 -27.59
N GLN A 156 -1.71 -18.21 -27.84
CA GLN A 156 -0.80 -17.56 -28.77
C GLN A 156 0.57 -17.25 -28.14
N ASN A 157 0.81 -17.69 -26.90
CA ASN A 157 2.01 -17.39 -26.11
C ASN A 157 2.18 -15.88 -25.82
N ASN A 158 1.08 -15.11 -25.87
CA ASN A 158 1.08 -13.71 -25.49
C ASN A 158 1.05 -13.59 -23.96
N ARG A 159 1.84 -12.67 -23.42
CA ARG A 159 1.95 -12.49 -21.96
C ARG A 159 0.68 -11.85 -21.40
N LEU A 160 0.00 -12.46 -20.45
CA LEU A 160 -1.15 -11.80 -19.82
C LEU A 160 -0.72 -10.85 -18.67
N TYR A 161 0.44 -11.07 -18.08
CA TYR A 161 0.86 -10.42 -16.84
C TYR A 161 1.98 -9.41 -17.03
N GLY A 162 1.94 -8.35 -16.22
CA GLY A 162 3.06 -7.44 -16.02
C GLY A 162 4.21 -8.10 -15.25
N SER A 163 5.36 -7.44 -15.21
CA SER A 163 6.56 -7.94 -14.50
C SER A 163 6.68 -7.44 -13.05
N SER A 164 5.80 -6.54 -12.63
CA SER A 164 5.81 -5.93 -11.29
C SER A 164 4.55 -6.33 -10.54
N TYR A 165 4.63 -6.40 -9.21
CA TYR A 165 3.49 -6.72 -8.34
C TYR A 165 2.72 -7.98 -8.77
N ILE A 166 3.46 -9.04 -9.14
CA ILE A 166 2.89 -10.28 -9.64
C ILE A 166 2.07 -10.93 -8.52
N LEU A 167 0.77 -11.04 -8.73
CA LEU A 167 -0.15 -11.72 -7.83
C LEU A 167 0.01 -13.25 -7.97
N PRO A 168 0.29 -13.99 -6.90
CA PRO A 168 0.20 -15.44 -6.90
C PRO A 168 -1.25 -15.86 -7.11
N ALA A 169 -1.49 -16.73 -8.09
CA ALA A 169 -2.85 -17.22 -8.34
C ALA A 169 -3.30 -18.12 -7.18
N PRO A 170 -4.43 -17.80 -6.53
CA PRO A 170 -5.00 -18.67 -5.51
C PRO A 170 -5.58 -19.94 -6.15
N GLU A 171 -5.76 -21.00 -5.35
CA GLU A 171 -6.40 -22.23 -5.82
C GLU A 171 -7.92 -22.12 -5.62
N LEU A 172 -8.59 -21.59 -6.64
CA LEU A 172 -10.03 -21.32 -6.66
C LEU A 172 -10.78 -22.16 -7.70
N GLY A 173 -10.20 -23.26 -8.20
CA GLY A 173 -10.87 -24.15 -9.15
C GLY A 173 -10.71 -23.77 -10.63
N GLY A 174 -9.94 -22.73 -10.96
CA GLY A 174 -9.68 -22.36 -12.35
C GLY A 174 -8.89 -23.42 -13.11
N THR A 175 -9.44 -23.88 -14.23
CA THR A 175 -8.84 -24.88 -15.14
C THR A 175 -8.62 -24.29 -16.53
N SER A 176 -7.68 -24.88 -17.29
CA SER A 176 -7.48 -24.48 -18.69
C SER A 176 -8.62 -25.02 -19.56
N LEU A 177 -9.05 -24.25 -20.57
CA LEU A 177 -10.14 -24.63 -21.46
C LEU A 177 -9.80 -25.82 -22.38
N ASP A 178 -8.52 -26.17 -22.54
CA ASP A 178 -8.09 -27.40 -23.24
C ASP A 178 -7.98 -28.63 -22.32
N GLY A 179 -8.41 -28.53 -21.06
CA GLY A 179 -8.33 -29.64 -20.11
C GLY A 179 -6.90 -29.95 -19.65
N SER A 180 -5.88 -29.16 -20.05
CA SER A 180 -4.53 -29.34 -19.54
C SER A 180 -4.45 -28.95 -18.05
N LYS A 181 -3.72 -29.75 -17.27
CA LYS A 181 -3.45 -29.48 -15.83
C LYS A 181 -2.53 -28.27 -15.59
N VAL A 182 -2.13 -27.55 -16.64
CA VAL A 182 -1.32 -26.34 -16.52
C VAL A 182 -2.16 -25.29 -15.82
N LYS A 183 -1.65 -24.72 -14.71
CA LYS A 183 -2.38 -23.76 -13.88
C LYS A 183 -2.85 -22.58 -14.73
N ALA A 184 -4.16 -22.53 -14.99
CA ALA A 184 -4.83 -21.40 -15.62
C ALA A 184 -4.90 -20.23 -14.62
N ASN A 185 -3.75 -19.61 -14.35
CA ASN A 185 -3.64 -18.51 -13.38
C ASN A 185 -4.62 -17.37 -13.68
N TYR A 186 -4.91 -17.13 -14.96
CA TYR A 186 -5.88 -16.10 -15.37
C TYR A 186 -7.29 -16.43 -14.89
N ALA A 187 -7.70 -17.70 -14.98
CA ALA A 187 -9.01 -18.18 -14.53
C ALA A 187 -9.14 -18.06 -13.00
N ASN A 188 -8.08 -18.39 -12.26
CA ASN A 188 -8.09 -18.23 -10.80
C ASN A 188 -8.08 -16.75 -10.36
N HIS A 189 -7.41 -15.86 -11.08
CA HIS A 189 -7.48 -14.42 -10.79
C HIS A 189 -8.86 -13.83 -11.11
N LEU A 190 -9.51 -14.24 -12.21
CA LEU A 190 -10.88 -13.83 -12.50
C LEU A 190 -11.87 -14.34 -11.45
N ARG A 191 -11.67 -15.55 -10.93
CA ARG A 191 -12.44 -16.06 -9.77
C ARG A 191 -12.15 -15.27 -8.50
N LEU A 192 -10.91 -14.88 -8.23
CA LEU A 192 -10.58 -14.02 -7.09
C LEU A 192 -11.30 -12.66 -7.18
N LEU A 193 -11.29 -12.03 -8.36
CA LEU A 193 -12.07 -10.83 -8.65
C LEU A 193 -13.56 -11.04 -8.36
N LYS A 194 -14.14 -12.14 -8.88
CA LYS A 194 -15.53 -12.49 -8.63
C LYS A 194 -15.84 -12.64 -7.13
N VAL A 195 -14.98 -13.36 -6.40
CA VAL A 195 -15.11 -13.52 -4.94
C VAL A 195 -15.11 -12.16 -4.26
N MET A 196 -14.14 -11.29 -4.53
CA MET A 196 -14.04 -9.94 -3.94
C MET A 196 -15.30 -9.09 -4.19
N MET A 197 -15.86 -9.16 -5.39
CA MET A 197 -17.07 -8.41 -5.73
C MET A 197 -18.32 -9.01 -5.07
N GLU A 198 -18.48 -10.33 -5.07
CA GLU A 198 -19.65 -11.00 -4.51
C GLU A 198 -19.69 -11.02 -2.98
N SER A 199 -18.54 -10.98 -2.32
CA SER A 199 -18.45 -10.78 -0.87
C SER A 199 -18.50 -9.30 -0.46
N ASP A 200 -18.69 -8.40 -1.42
CA ASP A 200 -18.86 -6.96 -1.22
C ASP A 200 -17.64 -6.26 -0.58
N LEU A 201 -16.43 -6.60 -1.04
CA LEU A 201 -15.23 -5.88 -0.65
C LEU A 201 -15.37 -4.36 -0.83
N PRO A 202 -15.91 -3.81 -1.95
CA PRO A 202 -16.10 -2.38 -2.08
C PRO A 202 -16.93 -1.80 -0.93
N GLY A 203 -18.11 -2.37 -0.64
CA GLY A 203 -18.96 -1.92 0.46
C GLY A 203 -18.23 -1.92 1.81
N GLN A 204 -17.41 -2.93 2.09
CA GLN A 204 -16.60 -2.97 3.30
C GLN A 204 -15.53 -1.88 3.37
N LEU A 205 -14.87 -1.57 2.25
CA LEU A 205 -13.85 -0.51 2.19
C LEU A 205 -14.46 0.87 2.40
N ALA A 206 -15.67 1.11 1.88
CA ALA A 206 -16.37 2.40 2.03
C ALA A 206 -16.74 2.72 3.50
N GLN A 207 -16.80 1.73 4.38
CA GLN A 207 -17.09 1.93 5.81
C GLN A 207 -15.85 2.21 6.66
N LEU A 208 -14.65 2.07 6.08
CA LEU A 208 -13.40 2.24 6.79
C LEU A 208 -12.91 3.68 6.65
N SER A 209 -12.03 4.09 7.56
CA SER A 209 -11.39 5.40 7.53
C SER A 209 -9.87 5.32 7.63
N GLU A 210 -9.32 4.16 7.99
CA GLU A 210 -7.88 3.94 8.12
C GLU A 210 -7.35 3.01 7.03
N LEU A 211 -6.20 3.41 6.45
CA LEU A 211 -5.53 2.63 5.42
C LEU A 211 -5.10 1.25 5.93
N SER A 212 -4.72 1.13 7.20
CA SER A 212 -4.39 -0.15 7.85
C SER A 212 -5.57 -1.11 7.87
N ASP A 213 -6.77 -0.61 8.16
CA ASP A 213 -7.96 -1.45 8.29
C ASP A 213 -8.43 -1.92 6.92
N ALA A 214 -8.37 -1.03 5.94
CA ALA A 214 -8.66 -1.36 4.55
C ALA A 214 -7.72 -2.45 4.03
N TRP A 215 -6.45 -2.39 4.45
CA TRP A 215 -5.46 -3.41 4.14
C TRP A 215 -5.76 -4.75 4.81
N GLU A 216 -6.18 -4.77 6.08
CA GLU A 216 -6.60 -6.00 6.78
C GLU A 216 -7.81 -6.63 6.06
N ARG A 217 -8.79 -5.82 5.65
CA ARG A 217 -9.98 -6.27 4.92
C ARG A 217 -9.63 -6.96 3.59
N ILE A 218 -8.66 -6.42 2.84
CA ILE A 218 -8.16 -7.03 1.59
C ILE A 218 -7.34 -8.30 1.86
N SER A 219 -6.63 -8.37 2.98
CA SER A 219 -5.75 -9.49 3.33
C SER A 219 -6.49 -10.77 3.73
N LEU A 220 -7.81 -10.70 3.93
CA LEU A 220 -8.67 -11.86 4.17
C LEU A 220 -8.83 -12.75 2.91
N TYR A 221 -8.54 -12.22 1.72
CA TYR A 221 -8.76 -12.93 0.46
C TYR A 221 -7.56 -13.81 0.08
N PRO A 222 -7.78 -14.97 -0.55
CA PRO A 222 -6.72 -15.91 -0.86
C PRO A 222 -5.75 -15.33 -1.92
N GLY A 223 -4.45 -15.50 -1.67
CA GLY A 223 -3.39 -14.91 -2.51
C GLY A 223 -3.05 -13.44 -2.18
N MET A 224 -3.84 -12.78 -1.31
CA MET A 224 -3.60 -11.42 -0.85
C MET A 224 -2.68 -11.40 0.38
N GLY A 225 -1.40 -11.69 0.14
CA GLY A 225 -0.36 -11.58 1.17
C GLY A 225 -0.01 -10.11 1.49
N LEU A 226 0.71 -9.90 2.59
CA LEU A 226 0.94 -8.57 3.20
C LEU A 226 1.27 -7.46 2.18
N PHE A 227 2.23 -7.71 1.31
CA PHE A 227 2.67 -6.73 0.32
C PHE A 227 1.66 -6.50 -0.81
N LEU A 228 0.99 -7.54 -1.29
CA LEU A 228 0.12 -7.45 -2.47
C LEU A 228 -1.25 -6.85 -2.13
N SER A 229 -1.76 -7.13 -0.93
CA SER A 229 -2.91 -6.40 -0.36
C SER A 229 -2.67 -4.90 -0.35
N PHE A 230 -1.47 -4.50 0.07
CA PHE A 230 -1.10 -3.09 0.11
C PHE A 230 -1.01 -2.49 -1.30
N GLN A 231 -0.46 -3.20 -2.28
CA GLN A 231 -0.39 -2.69 -3.66
C GLN A 231 -1.74 -2.58 -4.35
N LEU A 232 -2.70 -3.46 -4.05
CA LEU A 232 -4.09 -3.30 -4.50
C LEU A 232 -4.76 -2.13 -3.80
N LEU A 233 -4.60 -2.02 -2.48
CA LEU A 233 -5.16 -0.92 -1.69
C LEU A 233 -4.71 0.44 -2.23
N LEU A 234 -3.41 0.61 -2.51
CA LEU A 234 -2.89 1.87 -3.05
C LEU A 234 -3.48 2.23 -4.43
N ASP A 235 -3.95 1.26 -5.21
CA ASP A 235 -4.68 1.58 -6.44
C ASP A 235 -6.13 1.98 -6.16
N LEU A 236 -6.80 1.24 -5.29
CA LEU A 236 -8.17 1.54 -4.86
C LEU A 236 -8.24 2.90 -4.17
N ASN A 237 -7.20 3.30 -3.45
CA ASN A 237 -7.11 4.59 -2.79
C ASN A 237 -6.99 5.78 -3.74
N MET A 238 -6.78 5.54 -5.04
CA MET A 238 -6.89 6.56 -6.09
C MET A 238 -8.33 6.77 -6.56
N ILE A 239 -9.28 5.96 -6.10
CA ILE A 239 -10.71 6.18 -6.35
C ILE A 239 -11.17 7.33 -5.43
N PRO A 240 -11.85 8.36 -5.98
CA PRO A 240 -12.21 9.56 -5.22
C PRO A 240 -12.98 9.30 -3.92
N MET A 241 -13.75 8.21 -3.86
CA MET A 241 -14.61 7.85 -2.73
C MET A 241 -13.87 7.24 -1.54
N LEU A 242 -12.61 6.76 -1.69
CA LEU A 242 -11.86 6.14 -0.60
C LEU A 242 -10.85 7.10 0.05
N SER A 243 -10.01 7.76 -0.76
CA SER A 243 -9.03 8.80 -0.38
C SER A 243 -8.51 8.77 1.07
N PHE A 244 -8.09 7.59 1.55
CA PHE A 244 -7.44 7.41 2.84
C PHE A 244 -6.11 8.17 2.86
N PRO A 245 -5.77 8.86 3.95
CA PRO A 245 -4.43 9.40 4.14
C PRO A 245 -3.35 8.32 4.03
N GLU A 246 -2.29 8.61 3.30
CA GLU A 246 -1.14 7.71 3.10
C GLU A 246 -0.12 7.82 4.27
N ASP A 247 -0.62 7.89 5.50
CA ASP A 247 0.15 8.02 6.74
C ASP A 247 0.51 6.68 7.40
N TRP A 248 0.31 5.58 6.66
CA TRP A 248 0.69 4.22 7.04
C TRP A 248 1.21 3.44 5.83
N ALA A 249 2.19 2.55 6.02
CA ALA A 249 2.73 1.73 4.94
C ALA A 249 3.34 0.40 5.42
N ILE A 250 3.32 -0.60 4.54
CA ILE A 250 4.02 -1.87 4.73
C ILE A 250 5.24 -1.95 3.83
N CYS A 251 6.41 -2.09 4.45
CA CYS A 251 7.67 -2.29 3.75
C CYS A 251 7.74 -3.64 3.03
N GLY A 252 7.83 -3.59 1.70
CA GLY A 252 8.17 -4.76 0.90
C GLY A 252 9.63 -5.21 1.08
N PRO A 253 10.04 -6.35 0.48
CA PRO A 253 11.39 -6.90 0.64
C PRO A 253 12.53 -5.94 0.25
N GLY A 254 12.30 -5.06 -0.73
CA GLY A 254 13.25 -4.03 -1.14
C GLY A 254 13.42 -2.95 -0.07
N ALA A 255 12.30 -2.40 0.42
CA ALA A 255 12.29 -1.39 1.48
C ALA A 255 12.92 -1.92 2.77
N LEU A 256 12.57 -3.14 3.20
CA LEU A 256 13.19 -3.79 4.36
C LEU A 256 14.71 -3.95 4.20
N SER A 257 15.17 -4.35 3.01
CA SER A 257 16.61 -4.44 2.69
C SER A 257 17.28 -3.07 2.77
N CYS A 258 16.64 -2.01 2.27
CA CYS A 258 17.17 -0.66 2.36
C CYS A 258 17.25 -0.15 3.81
N LEU A 259 16.23 -0.43 4.64
CA LEU A 259 16.25 -0.07 6.05
C LEU A 259 17.42 -0.75 6.77
N VAL A 260 17.68 -2.02 6.49
CA VAL A 260 18.88 -2.71 7.01
C VAL A 260 20.18 -2.05 6.52
N LYS A 261 20.24 -1.62 5.26
CA LYS A 261 21.41 -0.88 4.75
C LYS A 261 21.60 0.48 5.42
N ILE A 262 20.52 1.16 5.79
CA ILE A 262 20.57 2.48 6.43
C ILE A 262 20.95 2.37 7.91
N PHE A 263 20.31 1.46 8.64
CA PHE A 263 20.35 1.40 10.11
C PHE A 263 21.17 0.24 10.68
N GLY A 264 21.66 -0.67 9.83
CA GLY A 264 22.27 -1.92 10.25
C GLY A 264 21.25 -3.04 10.46
N SER A 265 21.74 -4.22 10.83
CA SER A 265 20.92 -5.42 11.05
C SER A 265 20.01 -5.32 12.27
N GLU A 266 20.33 -4.42 13.19
CA GLU A 266 19.72 -4.18 14.49
C GLU A 266 18.33 -3.53 14.36
N VAL A 267 17.99 -3.00 13.19
CA VAL A 267 16.65 -2.47 12.86
C VAL A 267 15.60 -3.57 12.70
N LYS A 268 16.01 -4.84 12.56
CA LYS A 268 15.10 -5.98 12.37
C LYS A 268 14.08 -6.06 13.51
N GLY A 269 12.80 -5.92 13.17
CA GLY A 269 11.69 -5.95 14.13
C GLY A 269 11.22 -4.58 14.62
N VAL A 270 11.84 -3.48 14.16
CA VAL A 270 11.36 -2.09 14.39
C VAL A 270 11.30 -1.31 13.07
N TYR A 271 10.92 -1.99 11.99
CA TYR A 271 10.93 -1.42 10.64
C TYR A 271 9.90 -0.30 10.45
N GLY A 272 8.73 -0.41 11.08
CA GLY A 272 7.68 0.61 11.01
C GLY A 272 8.14 1.90 11.70
N GLU A 273 8.76 1.77 12.86
CA GLU A 273 9.31 2.88 13.64
C GLU A 273 10.50 3.52 12.93
N ALA A 274 11.34 2.73 12.26
CA ALA A 274 12.42 3.25 11.43
C ALA A 274 11.92 4.02 10.20
N LEU A 275 10.86 3.54 9.55
CA LEU A 275 10.18 4.23 8.46
C LEU A 275 9.55 5.55 8.95
N ALA A 276 8.82 5.50 10.06
CA ALA A 276 8.22 6.67 10.69
C ALA A 276 9.27 7.70 11.10
N TRP A 277 10.43 7.26 11.61
CA TRP A 277 11.54 8.14 11.95
C TRP A 277 12.12 8.85 10.71
N LEU A 278 12.30 8.15 9.59
CA LEU A 278 12.74 8.78 8.33
C LEU A 278 11.76 9.84 7.84
N HIS A 279 10.46 9.56 7.96
CA HIS A 279 9.39 10.49 7.60
C HIS A 279 9.36 11.71 8.53
N GLN A 280 9.43 11.52 9.85
CA GLN A 280 9.44 12.61 10.83
C GLN A 280 10.69 13.49 10.72
N THR A 281 11.82 12.94 10.26
CA THR A 281 13.08 13.67 10.13
C THR A 281 13.39 14.11 8.68
N GLN A 282 12.44 13.97 7.75
CA GLN A 282 12.66 14.23 6.32
C GLN A 282 13.21 15.62 6.04
N ASP A 283 12.63 16.65 6.65
CA ASP A 283 13.03 18.05 6.45
C ASP A 283 14.44 18.32 6.97
N LEU A 284 14.80 17.69 8.10
CA LEU A 284 16.14 17.77 8.67
C LEU A 284 17.18 17.17 7.72
N HIS A 285 16.85 16.03 7.10
CA HIS A 285 17.77 15.36 6.18
C HIS A 285 17.90 16.10 4.84
N PHE A 286 16.84 16.67 4.29
CA PHE A 286 16.98 17.57 3.14
C PHE A 286 17.83 18.80 3.49
N ALA A 287 17.58 19.43 4.65
CA ALA A 287 18.30 20.62 5.08
C ALA A 287 19.80 20.36 5.33
N ARG A 288 20.17 19.25 6.00
CA ARG A 288 21.59 18.93 6.25
C ARG A 288 22.36 18.64 4.95
N LEU A 289 21.68 18.17 3.91
CA LEU A 289 22.28 17.89 2.60
C LEU A 289 22.36 19.13 1.69
N GLY A 290 21.92 20.30 2.16
CA GLY A 290 21.88 21.54 1.38
C GLY A 290 20.83 21.53 0.27
N ILE A 291 19.79 20.69 0.39
CA ILE A 291 18.72 20.59 -0.61
C ILE A 291 17.66 21.66 -0.27
N SER A 292 17.62 22.71 -1.10
CA SER A 292 16.65 23.80 -0.96
C SER A 292 15.21 23.30 -1.15
N ARG A 293 14.24 24.02 -0.59
CA ARG A 293 12.81 23.66 -0.66
C ARG A 293 12.34 23.45 -2.11
N GLN A 294 12.78 24.29 -3.04
CA GLN A 294 12.42 24.23 -4.47
C GLN A 294 12.91 22.94 -5.15
N ARG A 295 13.99 22.35 -4.62
CA ARG A 295 14.56 21.10 -5.15
C ARG A 295 13.97 19.85 -4.49
N ARG A 296 13.27 19.99 -3.36
CA ARG A 296 12.65 18.84 -2.69
C ARG A 296 11.54 18.26 -3.57
N PRO A 297 11.36 16.92 -3.57
CA PRO A 297 10.20 16.30 -4.19
C PRO A 297 8.90 16.94 -3.70
N HIS A 298 7.94 17.13 -4.60
CA HIS A 298 6.63 17.67 -4.25
C HIS A 298 5.53 17.21 -5.21
N ILE A 299 4.29 17.32 -4.74
CA ILE A 299 3.07 17.26 -5.54
C ILE A 299 2.37 18.60 -5.38
N GLY A 300 2.17 19.33 -6.49
CA GLY A 300 1.62 20.68 -6.43
C GLY A 300 2.47 21.59 -5.52
N SER A 301 1.87 22.15 -4.47
CA SER A 301 2.55 22.97 -3.47
C SER A 301 3.05 22.18 -2.24
N THR A 302 2.73 20.89 -2.13
CA THR A 302 3.03 20.07 -0.96
C THR A 302 4.39 19.38 -1.10
N HIS A 303 5.29 19.69 -0.18
CA HIS A 303 6.66 19.15 -0.13
C HIS A 303 6.83 18.02 0.89
N VAL A 304 5.76 17.64 1.58
CA VAL A 304 5.77 16.54 2.55
C VAL A 304 5.55 15.23 1.81
N LEU A 305 6.54 14.34 1.91
CA LEU A 305 6.47 12.97 1.40
C LEU A 305 5.68 12.10 2.37
N SER A 306 4.83 11.21 1.86
CA SER A 306 4.04 10.26 2.67
C SER A 306 4.86 9.06 3.15
N LEU A 307 4.31 8.25 4.07
CA LEU A 307 4.95 6.96 4.41
C LEU A 307 4.96 6.01 3.20
N VAL A 308 3.96 6.10 2.32
CA VAL A 308 3.90 5.36 1.05
C VAL A 308 5.04 5.78 0.13
N ASP A 309 5.30 7.08 -0.01
CA ASP A 309 6.40 7.61 -0.83
C ASP A 309 7.76 7.14 -0.30
N PHE A 310 7.93 7.10 1.03
CA PHE A 310 9.14 6.56 1.66
C PHE A 310 9.29 5.06 1.44
N GLU A 311 8.23 4.27 1.61
CA GLU A 311 8.26 2.82 1.34
C GLU A 311 8.69 2.54 -0.10
N HIS A 312 8.08 3.25 -1.04
CA HIS A 312 8.37 3.14 -2.45
C HIS A 312 9.82 3.56 -2.77
N SER A 313 10.25 4.70 -2.23
CA SER A 313 11.60 5.24 -2.43
C SER A 313 12.68 4.35 -1.81
N LEU A 314 12.41 3.70 -0.68
CA LEU A 314 13.32 2.74 -0.06
C LEU A 314 13.52 1.51 -0.94
N CYS A 315 12.46 1.00 -1.59
CA CYS A 315 12.59 -0.09 -2.56
C CYS A 315 13.57 0.26 -3.71
N GLU A 316 13.45 1.47 -4.27
CA GLU A 316 14.33 1.93 -5.35
C GLU A 316 15.73 2.27 -4.87
N CYS A 317 15.85 2.85 -3.67
CA CYS A 317 17.14 3.13 -3.04
C CYS A 317 17.91 1.84 -2.72
N ASP A 318 17.24 0.73 -2.36
CA ASP A 318 17.91 -0.57 -2.24
C ASP A 318 18.56 -1.00 -3.56
N ILE A 319 17.91 -0.74 -4.70
CA ILE A 319 18.46 -1.04 -6.03
C ILE A 319 19.63 -0.10 -6.33
N TYR A 320 19.41 1.21 -6.20
CA TYR A 320 20.41 2.24 -6.50
C TYR A 320 21.69 2.06 -5.67
N SER A 321 21.54 1.81 -4.37
CA SER A 321 22.66 1.63 -3.43
C SER A 321 23.58 0.45 -3.78
N ARG A 322 23.11 -0.56 -4.52
CA ARG A 322 23.99 -1.68 -4.97
C ARG A 322 25.14 -1.21 -5.86
N LYS A 323 24.98 -0.05 -6.53
CA LYS A 323 26.03 0.58 -7.34
C LYS A 323 26.70 1.74 -6.64
N ALA A 324 25.95 2.53 -5.87
CA ALA A 324 26.51 3.67 -5.15
C ALA A 324 27.37 3.27 -3.94
N HIS A 325 27.05 2.13 -3.30
CA HIS A 325 27.71 1.61 -2.09
C HIS A 325 27.92 0.09 -2.22
N PRO A 326 28.79 -0.39 -3.14
CA PRO A 326 28.99 -1.82 -3.38
C PRO A 326 29.49 -2.60 -2.14
N GLU A 327 30.09 -1.92 -1.18
CA GLU A 327 30.53 -2.44 0.12
C GLU A 327 29.37 -2.66 1.10
N ILE A 328 28.25 -1.95 0.96
CA ILE A 328 27.06 -2.09 1.81
C ILE A 328 26.07 -3.04 1.14
N LYS A 329 26.25 -4.32 1.40
CA LYS A 329 25.48 -5.40 0.74
C LYS A 329 24.10 -5.58 1.36
N GLY A 330 23.09 -5.68 0.49
CA GLY A 330 21.75 -6.16 0.85
C GLY A 330 21.54 -7.62 0.46
N ARG A 331 20.29 -8.09 0.52
CA ARG A 331 19.95 -9.47 0.13
C ARG A 331 20.20 -9.76 -1.35
N ARG A 332 20.04 -8.75 -2.23
CA ARG A 332 20.27 -8.85 -3.67
C ARG A 332 21.48 -8.01 -4.06
N LEU A 333 22.35 -8.58 -4.90
CA LEU A 333 23.62 -7.95 -5.30
C LEU A 333 23.56 -7.34 -6.71
N HIS A 334 22.74 -7.91 -7.60
CA HIS A 334 22.67 -7.47 -9.00
C HIS A 334 21.51 -6.49 -9.22
N ILE A 335 21.75 -5.49 -10.08
CA ILE A 335 20.70 -4.68 -10.69
C ILE A 335 20.35 -5.32 -12.03
N ALA A 336 19.08 -5.26 -12.43
CA ALA A 336 18.66 -5.70 -13.77
C ALA A 336 19.54 -5.04 -14.86
N ALA A 337 19.73 -5.74 -15.98
CA ALA A 337 20.62 -5.34 -17.05
C ALA A 337 20.40 -3.89 -17.51
N ARG A 338 21.48 -3.22 -17.90
CA ARG A 338 21.47 -1.83 -18.40
C ARG A 338 20.49 -1.70 -19.55
N ARG A 339 19.69 -0.64 -19.56
CA ARG A 339 18.88 -0.26 -20.72
C ARG A 339 19.61 0.80 -21.55
N ASN A 340 19.49 0.71 -22.86
CA ASN A 340 19.96 1.74 -23.77
C ASN A 340 18.85 2.77 -24.02
N PHE A 341 18.73 3.77 -23.14
CA PHE A 341 17.74 4.85 -23.25
C PHE A 341 17.91 5.72 -24.51
N SER A 342 19.10 5.74 -25.12
CA SER A 342 19.36 6.48 -26.36
C SER A 342 18.64 5.88 -27.57
N ALA A 343 18.43 4.56 -27.58
CA ALA A 343 17.79 3.84 -28.68
C ALA A 343 16.26 3.68 -28.50
N ASN A 344 15.76 3.72 -27.25
CA ASN A 344 14.35 3.54 -26.93
C ASN A 344 13.93 4.56 -25.85
N ARG A 345 13.60 5.78 -26.28
CA ARG A 345 13.08 6.80 -25.36
C ARG A 345 11.72 6.37 -24.82
N PRO A 346 11.49 6.42 -23.49
CA PRO A 346 10.15 6.19 -22.95
C PRO A 346 9.19 7.26 -23.47
N PRO A 347 7.89 6.94 -23.59
CA PRO A 347 6.88 7.93 -23.98
C PRO A 347 6.91 9.14 -23.03
N PRO A 348 6.39 10.31 -23.47
CA PRO A 348 6.24 11.47 -22.60
C PRO A 348 5.54 11.08 -21.29
N PRO A 349 6.03 11.56 -20.13
CA PRO A 349 5.34 11.29 -18.87
C PRO A 349 4.02 12.07 -18.81
N SER A 350 3.10 11.57 -18.00
CA SER A 350 1.92 12.30 -17.56
C SER A 350 1.98 12.50 -16.03
N ALA A 351 1.24 13.48 -15.55
CA ALA A 351 1.18 13.84 -14.13
C ALA A 351 -0.26 14.16 -13.70
N VAL A 352 -1.22 13.38 -14.18
CA VAL A 352 -2.62 13.49 -13.77
C VAL A 352 -2.74 12.98 -12.33
N LEU A 353 -3.31 13.80 -11.45
CA LEU A 353 -3.60 13.41 -10.07
C LEU A 353 -4.98 12.74 -9.99
N PRO A 354 -5.20 11.79 -9.07
CA PRO A 354 -6.54 11.25 -8.86
C PRO A 354 -7.51 12.35 -8.40
N SER A 355 -8.77 12.27 -8.84
CA SER A 355 -9.79 13.26 -8.46
C SER A 355 -10.09 13.17 -6.96
N GLY A 356 -10.21 14.32 -6.29
CA GLY A 356 -10.47 14.36 -4.84
C GLY A 356 -9.30 13.94 -3.95
N TRP A 357 -8.17 13.51 -4.53
CA TRP A 357 -6.99 13.13 -3.77
C TRP A 357 -6.31 14.35 -3.16
N SER A 358 -6.04 14.30 -1.87
CA SER A 358 -5.26 15.32 -1.16
C SER A 358 -3.89 14.77 -0.77
N PRO A 359 -2.82 15.56 -0.87
CA PRO A 359 -1.56 15.25 -0.24
C PRO A 359 -1.73 14.94 1.25
N VAL A 360 -0.89 14.05 1.79
CA VAL A 360 -0.98 13.54 3.18
C VAL A 360 -1.07 14.64 4.23
N ASP A 361 -0.45 15.80 4.03
CA ASP A 361 -0.54 16.93 4.95
C ASP A 361 -2.00 17.35 5.21
N ASP A 362 -2.84 17.46 4.18
CA ASP A 362 -4.22 17.92 4.37
C ASP A 362 -5.05 16.87 5.10
N GLY A 363 -4.86 15.59 4.79
CA GLY A 363 -5.55 14.47 5.41
C GLY A 363 -5.14 14.24 6.87
N VAL A 364 -3.83 14.29 7.15
CA VAL A 364 -3.28 14.17 8.52
C VAL A 364 -3.62 15.41 9.34
N HIS A 365 -3.55 16.62 8.78
CA HIS A 365 -3.98 17.83 9.49
C HIS A 365 -5.49 17.83 9.77
N ALA A 366 -6.31 17.34 8.84
CA ALA A 366 -7.74 17.15 9.09
C ALA A 366 -7.96 16.18 10.27
N ARG A 367 -7.26 15.04 10.30
CA ARG A 367 -7.30 14.08 11.42
C ARG A 367 -6.79 14.67 12.74
N ALA A 368 -5.66 15.38 12.72
CA ALA A 368 -5.06 15.99 13.91
C ALA A 368 -5.91 17.11 14.52
N ARG A 369 -6.69 17.82 13.69
CA ARG A 369 -7.72 18.78 14.16
C ARG A 369 -8.87 18.08 14.86
N THR A 370 -9.20 16.86 14.45
CA THR A 370 -10.07 15.94 15.17
C THR A 370 -9.28 15.35 16.35
N LYS A 371 -8.90 16.18 17.32
CA LYS A 371 -8.21 15.72 18.52
C LYS A 371 -9.14 14.76 19.28
N ARG A 372 -8.95 13.47 19.05
CA ARG A 372 -9.69 12.37 19.66
C ARG A 372 -9.34 12.35 21.15
N THR A 373 -10.18 12.95 21.99
CA THR A 373 -10.20 12.65 23.43
C THR A 373 -10.85 11.28 23.60
N ALA A 374 -10.48 10.55 24.66
CA ALA A 374 -11.20 9.32 24.99
C ALA A 374 -12.71 9.56 24.88
N PRO A 375 -13.47 8.72 24.15
CA PRO A 375 -14.90 8.84 24.11
C PRO A 375 -15.37 8.76 25.55
N PRO A 376 -16.29 9.65 25.95
CA PRO A 376 -16.82 9.58 27.29
C PRO A 376 -17.30 8.15 27.50
N PRO A 377 -17.03 7.56 28.68
CA PRO A 377 -17.64 6.29 28.99
C PRO A 377 -19.14 6.39 28.77
N VAL A 378 -19.73 5.31 28.25
CA VAL A 378 -21.14 5.26 27.86
C VAL A 378 -22.04 5.71 29.01
N ASP A 379 -21.61 5.47 30.25
CA ASP A 379 -22.11 6.13 31.44
C ASP A 379 -20.92 6.66 32.30
N PRO A 380 -20.72 7.99 32.41
CA PRO A 380 -19.68 8.60 33.24
C PRO A 380 -19.85 8.41 34.75
N THR A 381 -21.02 7.94 35.17
CA THR A 381 -21.32 7.66 36.58
C THR A 381 -21.13 6.18 36.93
N ASP A 382 -20.86 5.34 35.93
CA ASP A 382 -20.57 3.93 36.13
C ASP A 382 -19.23 3.75 36.89
N PRO A 383 -19.20 3.01 38.00
CA PRO A 383 -17.95 2.63 38.65
C PRO A 383 -17.03 1.81 37.73
N ASP A 384 -17.56 1.18 36.67
CA ASP A 384 -16.82 0.47 35.63
C ASP A 384 -17.20 0.99 34.22
N PRO A 385 -16.56 2.08 33.77
CA PRO A 385 -16.92 2.76 32.52
C PRO A 385 -16.83 1.84 31.30
N ALA A 386 -17.85 1.87 30.43
CA ALA A 386 -17.83 1.16 29.15
C ALA A 386 -17.48 2.09 27.97
N TRP A 387 -16.82 1.56 26.93
CA TRP A 387 -16.49 2.32 25.71
C TRP A 387 -17.22 1.79 24.47
N SER A 388 -17.50 2.67 23.51
CA SER A 388 -18.14 2.30 22.24
C SER A 388 -17.13 1.68 21.27
N LEU A 389 -17.49 0.52 20.71
CA LEU A 389 -16.70 -0.19 19.72
C LEU A 389 -17.13 0.24 18.30
N SER A 390 -16.17 0.53 17.43
CA SER A 390 -16.40 0.88 16.02
C SER A 390 -16.56 -0.38 15.17
N HIS A 391 -15.52 -1.22 15.10
CA HIS A 391 -15.52 -2.44 14.29
C HIS A 391 -14.43 -3.43 14.70
N ILE A 392 -14.57 -4.69 14.27
CA ILE A 392 -13.48 -5.66 14.31
C ILE A 392 -12.57 -5.42 13.10
N VAL A 393 -11.27 -5.27 13.38
CA VAL A 393 -10.20 -5.02 12.41
C VAL A 393 -9.72 -6.36 11.83
N LYS A 394 -9.44 -7.34 12.69
CA LYS A 394 -9.07 -8.71 12.30
C LYS A 394 -9.31 -9.73 13.42
N GLN A 395 -9.22 -11.00 13.08
CA GLN A 395 -9.22 -12.12 14.02
C GLN A 395 -7.91 -12.91 13.97
N ALA A 396 -7.55 -13.56 15.07
CA ALA A 396 -6.40 -14.47 15.15
C ALA A 396 -6.66 -15.58 16.17
N SER A 397 -6.01 -16.73 16.00
CA SER A 397 -6.00 -17.77 17.02
C SER A 397 -5.07 -17.37 18.16
N GLY A 398 -5.60 -17.38 19.38
CA GLY A 398 -4.86 -17.19 20.61
C GLY A 398 -3.97 -18.37 20.98
N PRO A 399 -3.12 -18.20 22.01
CA PRO A 399 -2.13 -19.20 22.40
C PRO A 399 -2.69 -20.59 22.71
N ASN A 400 -3.93 -20.69 23.21
CA ASN A 400 -4.56 -21.98 23.54
C ASN A 400 -5.69 -22.38 22.58
N GLY A 401 -5.74 -21.74 21.40
CA GLY A 401 -6.71 -22.03 20.34
C GLY A 401 -8.02 -21.24 20.43
N GLU A 402 -8.22 -20.43 21.47
CA GLU A 402 -9.32 -19.48 21.55
C GLU A 402 -9.24 -18.41 20.46
N MET A 403 -10.39 -17.88 20.02
CA MET A 403 -10.41 -16.82 19.01
C MET A 403 -10.24 -15.45 19.68
N LEU A 404 -9.30 -14.67 19.15
CA LEU A 404 -9.03 -13.28 19.52
C LEU A 404 -9.45 -12.37 18.38
N TYR A 405 -9.98 -11.20 18.73
CA TYR A 405 -10.38 -10.16 17.79
C TYR A 405 -9.65 -8.87 18.12
N LEU A 406 -9.01 -8.25 17.12
CA LEU A 406 -8.47 -6.91 17.24
C LEU A 406 -9.60 -5.92 16.98
N VAL A 407 -9.90 -5.07 17.95
CA VAL A 407 -11.08 -4.19 17.93
C VAL A 407 -10.68 -2.73 17.93
N ARG A 408 -11.32 -1.97 17.02
CA ARG A 408 -11.23 -0.52 16.93
C ARG A 408 -12.32 0.13 17.77
N TYR A 409 -11.95 1.07 18.62
CA TYR A 409 -12.89 1.88 19.39
C TYR A 409 -13.40 3.08 18.59
N GLU A 410 -14.62 3.51 18.85
CA GLU A 410 -15.22 4.66 18.17
C GLU A 410 -14.43 5.94 18.50
N GLY A 411 -14.01 6.65 17.46
CA GLY A 411 -13.21 7.85 17.63
C GLY A 411 -11.76 7.60 18.06
N TYR A 412 -11.20 6.40 17.90
CA TYR A 412 -9.78 6.12 18.12
C TYR A 412 -9.04 5.68 16.86
N GLY A 413 -7.72 5.75 16.89
CA GLY A 413 -6.84 5.29 15.81
C GLY A 413 -6.30 3.87 16.05
N PRO A 414 -5.58 3.29 15.06
CA PRO A 414 -4.99 1.96 15.17
C PRO A 414 -4.03 1.76 16.36
N GLU A 415 -3.47 2.84 16.90
CA GLU A 415 -2.57 2.84 18.05
C GLU A 415 -3.26 2.44 19.37
N ASP A 416 -4.58 2.54 19.43
CA ASP A 416 -5.40 2.24 20.63
C ASP A 416 -6.17 0.91 20.51
N ASP A 417 -5.94 0.15 19.43
CA ASP A 417 -6.62 -1.12 19.20
C ASP A 417 -6.22 -2.17 20.25
N LEU A 418 -7.21 -2.92 20.73
CA LEU A 418 -7.02 -3.98 21.71
C LEU A 418 -7.43 -5.34 21.16
N TRP A 419 -6.65 -6.36 21.51
CA TRP A 419 -7.02 -7.75 21.30
C TRP A 419 -7.95 -8.18 22.43
N LEU A 420 -9.16 -8.59 22.08
CA LEU A 420 -10.18 -9.06 23.01
C LEU A 420 -10.53 -10.52 22.70
N PHE A 421 -10.85 -11.30 23.73
CA PHE A 421 -11.41 -12.63 23.55
C PHE A 421 -12.86 -12.54 23.09
N GLU A 422 -13.39 -13.59 22.47
CA GLU A 422 -14.81 -13.63 22.11
C GLU A 422 -15.74 -13.41 23.32
N ALA A 423 -15.37 -13.95 24.48
CA ALA A 423 -16.11 -13.77 25.72
C ALA A 423 -16.17 -12.31 26.18
N ASP A 424 -15.13 -11.53 25.89
CA ASP A 424 -15.09 -10.10 26.18
C ASP A 424 -16.05 -9.33 25.24
N LEU A 425 -16.41 -9.90 24.09
CA LEU A 425 -17.35 -9.29 23.15
C LEU A 425 -18.81 -9.71 23.38
N ALA A 426 -19.11 -10.33 24.52
CA ALA A 426 -20.47 -10.78 24.86
C ALA A 426 -21.51 -9.65 24.90
N ASP A 427 -21.09 -8.43 25.29
CA ASP A 427 -21.94 -7.22 25.33
C ASP A 427 -21.97 -6.47 23.97
N ALA A 428 -21.32 -7.03 22.95
CA ALA A 428 -21.24 -6.54 21.57
C ALA A 428 -21.61 -7.62 20.53
N PRO A 429 -22.69 -8.41 20.73
CA PRO A 429 -22.98 -9.57 19.89
C PRO A 429 -23.25 -9.19 18.42
N GLU A 430 -23.75 -7.97 18.17
CA GLU A 430 -23.95 -7.47 16.81
C GLU A 430 -22.63 -7.29 16.05
N LEU A 431 -21.55 -6.95 16.76
CA LEU A 431 -20.25 -6.68 16.15
C LEU A 431 -19.60 -7.99 15.71
N LEU A 432 -19.64 -9.01 16.58
CA LEU A 432 -19.23 -10.37 16.24
C LEU A 432 -20.05 -10.92 15.07
N ALA A 433 -21.38 -10.78 15.12
CA ALA A 433 -22.25 -11.28 14.06
C ALA A 433 -21.95 -10.61 12.71
N GLN A 434 -21.75 -9.29 12.68
CA GLN A 434 -21.39 -8.58 11.43
C GLN A 434 -20.06 -9.08 10.86
N TRP A 435 -19.04 -9.24 11.71
CA TRP A 435 -17.74 -9.75 11.28
C TRP A 435 -17.82 -11.20 10.78
N GLN A 436 -18.48 -12.08 11.52
CA GLN A 436 -18.66 -13.49 11.14
C GLN A 436 -19.44 -13.62 9.83
N VAL A 437 -20.55 -12.89 9.68
CA VAL A 437 -21.35 -12.88 8.43
C VAL A 437 -20.49 -12.49 7.23
N PHE A 438 -19.59 -11.50 7.41
CA PHE A 438 -18.67 -11.09 6.35
C PHE A 438 -17.63 -12.16 6.02
N VAL A 439 -16.94 -12.73 7.01
CA VAL A 439 -15.93 -13.78 6.80
C VAL A 439 -16.57 -15.02 6.17
N GLU A 440 -17.72 -15.47 6.67
CA GLU A 440 -18.47 -16.59 6.08
C GLU A 440 -18.92 -16.31 4.65
N ARG A 441 -19.25 -15.05 4.32
CA ARG A 441 -19.61 -14.68 2.94
C ARG A 441 -18.42 -14.88 2.00
N ILE A 442 -17.21 -14.51 2.43
CA ILE A 442 -15.98 -14.79 1.67
C ILE A 442 -15.83 -16.31 1.47
N ASP A 443 -15.93 -17.10 2.55
CA ASP A 443 -15.77 -18.55 2.49
C ASP A 443 -16.80 -19.22 1.58
N ARG A 444 -18.07 -18.78 1.64
CA ARG A 444 -19.13 -19.25 0.74
C ARG A 444 -18.81 -18.94 -0.72
N CYS A 445 -18.36 -17.72 -1.03
CA CYS A 445 -17.95 -17.34 -2.39
C CYS A 445 -16.75 -18.16 -2.89
N ILE A 446 -15.76 -18.44 -2.03
CA ILE A 446 -14.61 -19.29 -2.34
C ILE A 446 -15.06 -20.73 -2.62
N ALA A 447 -15.91 -21.29 -1.76
CA ALA A 447 -16.43 -22.64 -1.92
C ALA A 447 -17.23 -22.78 -3.23
N ALA A 448 -18.08 -21.81 -3.54
CA ALA A 448 -18.82 -21.76 -4.79
C ALA A 448 -17.90 -21.73 -6.02
N CYS A 449 -16.82 -20.94 -5.98
CA CYS A 449 -15.84 -20.89 -7.07
C CYS A 449 -15.07 -22.21 -7.26
N ARG A 450 -14.76 -22.92 -6.17
CA ARG A 450 -14.05 -24.22 -6.24
C ARG A 450 -14.93 -25.35 -6.74
N ALA A 451 -16.24 -25.26 -6.52
CA ALA A 451 -17.21 -26.26 -6.96
C ALA A 451 -17.62 -26.11 -8.44
N ALA A 452 -17.40 -24.94 -9.04
CA ALA A 452 -17.75 -24.59 -10.42
C ALA A 452 -16.55 -24.65 -11.38
#